data_AF-A0AA40ITR9-F1
#
_entry.id   AF-A0AA40ITR9-F1
#
_cell.length_a   1.000
_cell.length_b   1.000
_cell.length_c   1.000
_cell.angle_alpha   90.00
_cell.angle_beta   90.00
_cell.angle_gamma   90.00
#
_symmetry.space_group_name_H-M   'P 1'
#
loop_
_entity.id
_entity.type
_entity.pdbx_description
1 polymer ?
#
loop_
_entity_poly.entity_id
_entity_poly.type
_entity_poly.pdbx_seq_one_letter_code
_entity_poly.pdbx_strand_id
1 'polypeptide(L)'
;MDFNYVEAIENGIIIKDVINFELPHIFDCGQCFRWNRQENGNYIGVALGKVLEIEKKENDVIIYNATEEEFEKIWCDYFDLYRDYSTIKEIFNKDELLKKSVEFGKGIRILKQEPFEIVVSFIISANNRIPMIKRAIEKISKRWGKKVQYKEKDYYTFPSAEILKDCTQEELEECGVGFRAKYIKSTIEDIIYNGLNLDYIKSLDDDECHKELQKISGVGPKVADCIMLFSMQKYSAFPVDVWVKRAMQHFYLAPDVSLKKIRDFGRNQFNPFSGFAQQYLFYYARENNIRL
;
A
#
# COMPACT_ATOMS: atom_id res chain seq x y z
N MET A 1 -17.03 -0.15 -12.65
CA MET A 1 -16.94 -0.35 -11.19
C MET A 1 -17.05 -1.83 -10.91
N ASP A 2 -16.32 -2.32 -9.92
CA ASP A 2 -16.17 -3.76 -9.62
C ASP A 2 -17.15 -4.26 -8.55
N PHE A 3 -18.34 -3.66 -8.46
CA PHE A 3 -19.43 -4.05 -7.57
C PHE A 3 -20.78 -3.57 -8.13
N ASN A 4 -21.88 -4.09 -7.59
CA ASN A 4 -23.24 -3.80 -8.07
C ASN A 4 -23.92 -2.68 -7.26
N TYR A 5 -24.19 -2.91 -5.97
CA TYR A 5 -24.77 -1.93 -5.05
C TYR A 5 -24.34 -2.21 -3.61
N VAL A 6 -24.72 -1.33 -2.68
CA VAL A 6 -24.42 -1.44 -1.26
C VAL A 6 -25.70 -1.46 -0.43
N GLU A 7 -25.70 -2.23 0.65
CA GLU A 7 -26.78 -2.29 1.63
C GLU A 7 -26.22 -1.98 3.02
N ALA A 8 -26.90 -1.11 3.77
CA ALA A 8 -26.58 -0.87 5.18
C ALA A 8 -27.06 -2.04 6.05
N ILE A 9 -26.25 -2.41 7.04
CA ILE A 9 -26.59 -3.40 8.09
C ILE A 9 -26.29 -2.81 9.47
N GLU A 10 -26.78 -3.45 10.53
CA GLU A 10 -26.72 -2.94 11.91
C GLU A 10 -25.30 -2.50 12.34
N ASN A 11 -24.26 -3.21 11.91
CA ASN A 11 -22.88 -2.96 12.32
C ASN A 11 -21.92 -2.73 11.15
N GLY A 12 -22.41 -2.28 10.00
CA GLY A 12 -21.58 -2.14 8.81
C GLY A 12 -22.36 -1.94 7.52
N ILE A 13 -21.73 -2.31 6.42
CA ILE A 13 -22.35 -2.36 5.10
C ILE A 13 -22.00 -3.67 4.39
N ILE A 14 -22.83 -4.07 3.43
CA ILE A 14 -22.58 -5.17 2.50
C ILE A 14 -22.44 -4.58 1.11
N ILE A 15 -21.33 -4.89 0.44
CA ILE A 15 -21.09 -4.57 -0.96
C ILE A 15 -21.42 -5.83 -1.76
N LYS A 16 -22.40 -5.72 -2.65
CA LYS A 16 -22.96 -6.86 -3.38
C LYS A 16 -22.23 -7.11 -4.70
N ASP A 17 -22.04 -8.39 -5.01
CA ASP A 17 -21.48 -8.88 -6.29
C ASP A 17 -20.11 -8.27 -6.63
N VAL A 18 -19.21 -8.22 -5.66
CA VAL A 18 -17.86 -7.67 -5.82
C VAL A 18 -17.00 -8.64 -6.63
N ILE A 19 -16.35 -8.11 -7.67
CA ILE A 19 -15.38 -8.84 -8.48
C ILE A 19 -13.96 -8.34 -8.20
N ASN A 20 -12.96 -9.16 -8.56
CA ASN A 20 -11.54 -8.78 -8.45
C ASN A 20 -11.13 -8.34 -7.04
N PHE A 21 -11.66 -9.00 -6.01
CA PHE A 21 -11.44 -8.63 -4.62
C PHE A 21 -11.21 -9.88 -3.78
N GLU A 22 -9.99 -10.12 -3.32
CA GLU A 22 -9.68 -11.23 -2.41
C GLU A 22 -8.86 -10.69 -1.24
N LEU A 23 -9.29 -10.96 0.01
CA LEU A 23 -8.69 -10.32 1.19
C LEU A 23 -7.17 -10.55 1.28
N PRO A 24 -6.65 -11.79 1.14
CA PRO A 24 -5.20 -12.01 1.19
C PRO A 24 -4.46 -11.32 0.05
N HIS A 25 -5.08 -11.25 -1.14
CA HIS A 25 -4.48 -10.62 -2.31
C HIS A 25 -4.37 -9.11 -2.13
N ILE A 26 -5.30 -8.48 -1.42
CA ILE A 26 -5.26 -7.03 -1.15
C ILE A 26 -4.30 -6.75 0.02
N PHE A 27 -4.46 -7.45 1.14
CA PHE A 27 -3.83 -7.05 2.39
C PHE A 27 -2.43 -7.62 2.60
N ASP A 28 -2.10 -8.73 1.93
CA ASP A 28 -0.79 -9.37 2.07
C ASP A 28 0.12 -9.12 0.86
N CYS A 29 -0.33 -8.49 -0.23
CA CYS A 29 0.54 -8.21 -1.37
C CYS A 29 1.65 -7.19 -1.11
N GLY A 30 1.82 -6.70 0.13
CA GLY A 30 2.95 -5.88 0.54
C GLY A 30 2.76 -4.36 0.36
N GLN A 31 1.56 -3.94 -0.04
CA GLN A 31 1.20 -2.52 -0.18
C GLN A 31 0.83 -1.84 1.15
N CYS A 32 0.39 -2.61 2.15
CA CYS A 32 -0.10 -2.10 3.43
C CYS A 32 0.45 -2.91 4.61
N PHE A 33 0.49 -2.27 5.79
CA PHE A 33 1.12 -2.84 6.98
C PHE A 33 0.20 -2.92 8.20
N ARG A 34 -0.98 -2.28 8.14
CA ARG A 34 -1.90 -2.17 9.29
C ARG A 34 -3.13 -3.07 9.22
N TRP A 35 -3.22 -3.91 8.18
CA TRP A 35 -4.22 -4.96 8.05
C TRP A 35 -3.68 -6.29 8.59
N ASN A 36 -4.48 -6.94 9.44
CA ASN A 36 -4.11 -8.17 10.13
C ASN A 36 -5.20 -9.23 9.95
N ARG A 37 -4.81 -10.40 9.46
CA ARG A 37 -5.69 -11.56 9.31
C ARG A 37 -6.11 -12.09 10.68
N GLN A 38 -7.40 -12.38 10.83
CA GLN A 38 -8.01 -12.98 12.01
C GLN A 38 -8.11 -14.50 11.84
N GLU A 39 -8.39 -15.22 12.93
CA GLU A 39 -8.51 -16.69 12.92
C GLU A 39 -9.64 -17.18 11.99
N ASN A 40 -10.75 -16.44 11.93
CA ASN A 40 -11.88 -16.71 11.05
C ASN A 40 -11.63 -16.35 9.56
N GLY A 41 -10.45 -15.82 9.22
CA GLY A 41 -10.10 -15.41 7.86
C GLY A 41 -10.43 -13.96 7.50
N ASN A 42 -11.15 -13.24 8.35
CA ASN A 42 -11.40 -11.80 8.19
C ASN A 42 -10.11 -11.01 8.34
N TYR A 43 -10.13 -9.74 7.93
CA TYR A 43 -9.02 -8.82 8.19
C TYR A 43 -9.51 -7.64 9.02
N ILE A 44 -8.78 -7.32 10.08
CA ILE A 44 -8.98 -6.07 10.84
C ILE A 44 -7.84 -5.12 10.52
N GLY A 45 -8.17 -3.87 10.21
CA GLY A 45 -7.20 -2.84 9.89
C GLY A 45 -7.57 -1.48 10.43
N VAL A 46 -6.54 -0.63 10.57
CA VAL A 46 -6.70 0.78 10.93
C VAL A 46 -6.22 1.63 9.77
N ALA A 47 -7.09 2.45 9.22
CA ALA A 47 -6.79 3.37 8.12
C ALA A 47 -7.64 4.63 8.26
N LEU A 48 -7.13 5.78 7.84
CA LEU A 48 -7.88 7.05 7.80
C LEU A 48 -8.61 7.38 9.12
N GLY A 49 -7.96 7.09 10.26
CA GLY A 49 -8.48 7.36 11.59
C GLY A 49 -9.54 6.36 12.09
N LYS A 50 -9.87 5.31 11.35
CA LYS A 50 -10.90 4.33 11.70
C LYS A 50 -10.36 2.90 11.74
N VAL A 51 -10.93 2.09 12.63
CA VAL A 51 -10.75 0.64 12.64
C VAL A 51 -11.90 -0.02 11.89
N LEU A 52 -11.59 -0.94 10.98
CA LEU A 52 -12.56 -1.70 10.18
C LEU A 52 -12.27 -3.19 10.29
N GLU A 53 -13.32 -4.00 10.10
CA GLU A 53 -13.19 -5.43 9.82
C GLU A 53 -13.79 -5.74 8.46
N ILE A 54 -13.06 -6.48 7.64
CA ILE A 54 -13.46 -6.87 6.29
C ILE A 54 -13.64 -8.38 6.27
N GLU A 55 -14.81 -8.80 5.85
CA GLU A 55 -15.16 -10.19 5.58
C GLU A 55 -15.57 -10.33 4.12
N LYS A 56 -15.26 -11.47 3.52
CA LYS A 56 -15.75 -11.82 2.19
C LYS A 56 -16.59 -13.08 2.29
N LYS A 57 -17.83 -13.03 1.80
CA LYS A 57 -18.75 -14.16 1.69
C LYS A 57 -19.15 -14.34 0.24
N GLU A 58 -18.67 -15.41 -0.39
CA GLU A 58 -18.86 -15.64 -1.82
C GLU A 58 -18.40 -14.43 -2.65
N ASN A 59 -19.31 -13.73 -3.32
CA ASN A 59 -19.01 -12.51 -4.07
C ASN A 59 -19.26 -11.23 -3.28
N ASP A 60 -19.87 -11.31 -2.10
CA ASP A 60 -20.14 -10.12 -1.29
C ASP A 60 -18.96 -9.79 -0.37
N VAL A 61 -18.76 -8.49 -0.14
CA VAL A 61 -17.77 -7.98 0.82
C VAL A 61 -18.50 -7.21 1.91
N ILE A 62 -18.27 -7.58 3.15
CA ILE A 62 -18.86 -6.92 4.31
C ILE A 62 -17.78 -6.02 4.93
N ILE A 63 -18.10 -4.74 5.10
CA ILE A 63 -17.28 -3.79 5.83
C ILE A 63 -17.98 -3.48 7.15
N TYR A 64 -17.49 -4.08 8.22
CA TYR A 64 -17.97 -3.78 9.57
C TYR A 64 -17.39 -2.46 10.07
N ASN A 65 -18.13 -1.83 10.99
CA ASN A 65 -17.80 -0.53 11.58
C ASN A 65 -17.70 0.60 10.53
N ALA A 66 -18.49 0.53 9.46
CA ALA A 66 -18.61 1.58 8.46
C ALA A 66 -20.09 1.89 8.20
N THR A 67 -20.38 3.16 7.93
CA THR A 67 -21.68 3.61 7.43
C THR A 67 -21.67 3.69 5.91
N GLU A 68 -22.85 3.76 5.31
CA GLU A 68 -23.01 3.96 3.86
C GLU A 68 -22.39 5.30 3.40
N GLU A 69 -22.59 6.38 4.17
CA GLU A 69 -21.97 7.69 3.88
C GLU A 69 -20.44 7.62 3.88
N GLU A 70 -19.84 6.94 4.86
CA GLU A 70 -18.39 6.74 4.89
C GLU A 70 -17.92 5.85 3.75
N PHE A 71 -18.72 4.89 3.32
CA PHE A 71 -18.38 4.08 2.16
C PHE A 71 -18.31 4.94 0.89
N GLU A 72 -19.34 5.73 0.62
CA GLU A 72 -19.39 6.60 -0.56
C GLU A 72 -18.23 7.60 -0.58
N LYS A 73 -17.92 8.22 0.56
CA LYS A 73 -16.94 9.30 0.66
C LYS A 73 -15.50 8.83 0.87
N ILE A 74 -15.30 7.63 1.39
CA ILE A 74 -13.99 7.17 1.87
C ILE A 74 -13.69 5.76 1.36
N TRP A 75 -14.48 4.76 1.75
CA TRP A 75 -14.05 3.36 1.60
C TRP A 75 -14.15 2.84 0.17
N CYS A 76 -15.12 3.31 -0.61
CA CYS A 76 -15.23 2.97 -2.03
C CYS A 76 -13.95 3.37 -2.79
N ASP A 77 -13.43 4.56 -2.49
CA ASP A 77 -12.18 5.06 -3.04
C ASP A 77 -10.95 4.37 -2.44
N TYR A 78 -10.92 4.16 -1.12
CA TYR A 78 -9.82 3.47 -0.44
C TYR A 78 -9.54 2.10 -1.04
N PHE A 79 -10.59 1.33 -1.36
CA PHE A 79 -10.50 0.02 -2.01
C PHE A 79 -10.46 0.08 -3.55
N ASP A 80 -10.42 1.28 -4.13
CA ASP A 80 -10.38 1.54 -5.57
C ASP A 80 -11.53 0.85 -6.34
N LEU A 81 -12.71 0.71 -5.74
CA LEU A 81 -13.83 -0.09 -6.26
C LEU A 81 -14.45 0.45 -7.57
N TYR A 82 -14.24 1.74 -7.87
CA TYR A 82 -14.69 2.32 -9.14
C TYR A 82 -13.92 1.80 -10.36
N ARG A 83 -12.65 1.40 -10.17
CA ARG A 83 -11.81 0.88 -11.25
C ARG A 83 -12.22 -0.54 -11.62
N ASP A 84 -12.32 -0.77 -12.92
CA ASP A 84 -12.48 -2.11 -13.50
C ASP A 84 -11.11 -2.81 -13.61
N TYR A 85 -10.84 -3.73 -12.68
CA TYR A 85 -9.60 -4.51 -12.69
C TYR A 85 -9.63 -5.64 -13.73
N SER A 86 -10.80 -6.03 -14.24
CA SER A 86 -10.92 -7.05 -15.29
C SER A 86 -10.25 -6.55 -16.57
N THR A 87 -10.56 -5.32 -16.98
CA THR A 87 -9.92 -4.67 -18.14
C THR A 87 -8.39 -4.63 -18.02
N ILE A 88 -7.86 -4.31 -16.83
CA ILE A 88 -6.41 -4.28 -16.58
C ILE A 88 -5.80 -5.69 -16.71
N LYS A 89 -6.45 -6.69 -16.11
CA LYS A 89 -5.98 -8.08 -16.18
C LYS A 89 -6.04 -8.65 -17.59
N GLU A 90 -7.03 -8.29 -18.39
CA GLU A 90 -7.12 -8.70 -19.80
C GLU A 90 -5.95 -8.19 -20.63
N ILE A 91 -5.48 -6.97 -20.38
CA ILE A 91 -4.28 -6.42 -21.04
C ILE A 91 -3.05 -7.29 -20.68
N PHE A 92 -2.91 -7.63 -19.41
CA PHE A 92 -1.77 -8.41 -18.90
C PHE A 92 -1.80 -9.88 -19.32
N ASN A 93 -2.98 -10.48 -19.46
CA ASN A 93 -3.13 -11.86 -19.88
C ASN A 93 -2.67 -12.13 -21.34
N LYS A 94 -2.40 -11.08 -22.13
CA LYS A 94 -1.76 -11.19 -23.45
C LYS A 94 -0.27 -11.54 -23.35
N ASP A 95 0.34 -11.27 -22.19
CA ASP A 95 1.70 -11.68 -21.86
C ASP A 95 1.63 -12.99 -21.06
N GLU A 96 1.96 -14.12 -21.70
CA GLU A 96 1.93 -15.45 -21.09
C GLU A 96 2.81 -15.55 -19.83
N LEU A 97 3.83 -14.71 -19.70
CA LEU A 97 4.69 -14.66 -18.53
C LEU A 97 4.00 -13.98 -17.34
N LEU A 98 3.29 -12.89 -17.61
CA LEU A 98 2.56 -12.12 -16.59
C LEU A 98 1.26 -12.79 -16.17
N LYS A 99 0.61 -13.51 -17.09
CA LYS A 99 -0.66 -14.24 -16.87
C LYS A 99 -0.64 -15.11 -15.61
N LYS A 100 0.43 -15.88 -15.37
CA LYS A 100 0.58 -16.70 -14.16
C LYS A 100 0.55 -15.86 -12.87
N SER A 101 1.22 -14.71 -12.89
CA SER A 101 1.24 -13.79 -11.75
C SER A 101 -0.13 -13.14 -11.53
N VAL A 102 -0.84 -12.82 -12.61
CA VAL A 102 -2.20 -12.26 -12.57
C VAL A 102 -3.21 -13.28 -12.03
N GLU A 103 -3.17 -14.53 -12.48
CA GLU A 103 -4.04 -15.60 -12.00
C GLU A 103 -3.82 -15.89 -10.50
N PHE A 104 -2.55 -15.94 -10.07
CA PHE A 104 -2.19 -16.11 -8.67
C PHE A 104 -2.68 -14.96 -7.78
N GLY A 105 -2.59 -13.72 -8.28
CA GLY A 105 -3.00 -12.51 -7.57
C GLY A 105 -4.37 -11.98 -7.97
N LYS A 106 -5.28 -12.79 -8.53
CA LYS A 106 -6.49 -12.33 -9.28
C LYS A 106 -7.42 -11.30 -8.60
N GLY A 107 -7.29 -11.14 -7.30
CA GLY A 107 -8.08 -10.23 -6.45
C GLY A 107 -7.28 -9.08 -5.85
N ILE A 108 -6.06 -8.83 -6.34
CA ILE A 108 -5.26 -7.66 -5.97
C ILE A 108 -6.03 -6.40 -6.37
N ARG A 109 -6.07 -5.45 -5.45
CA ARG A 109 -6.47 -4.06 -5.69
C ARG A 109 -5.43 -3.14 -5.08
N ILE A 110 -5.10 -2.03 -5.74
CA ILE A 110 -4.19 -1.02 -5.20
C ILE A 110 -5.00 -0.06 -4.32
N LEU A 111 -4.73 -0.08 -3.02
CA LEU A 111 -5.41 0.76 -2.06
C LEU A 111 -5.02 2.24 -2.26
N LYS A 112 -5.96 3.16 -2.03
CA LYS A 112 -5.70 4.61 -2.00
C LYS A 112 -5.44 5.06 -0.55
N GLN A 113 -4.22 4.81 -0.08
CA GLN A 113 -3.82 5.04 1.31
C GLN A 113 -3.40 6.50 1.57
N GLU A 114 -3.29 6.88 2.85
CA GLU A 114 -2.95 8.24 3.27
C GLU A 114 -1.46 8.56 2.99
N PRO A 115 -1.13 9.68 2.31
CA PRO A 115 0.24 9.98 1.91
C PRO A 115 1.28 9.98 3.04
N PHE A 116 1.01 10.63 4.17
CA PHE A 116 1.97 10.73 5.26
C PHE A 116 2.26 9.36 5.91
N GLU A 117 1.22 8.57 6.20
CA GLU A 117 1.36 7.20 6.70
C GLU A 117 2.19 6.34 5.73
N ILE A 118 1.97 6.48 4.42
CA ILE A 118 2.72 5.74 3.40
C ILE A 118 4.17 6.18 3.31
N VAL A 119 4.47 7.49 3.37
CA VAL A 119 5.85 7.99 3.40
C VAL A 119 6.62 7.38 4.58
N VAL A 120 6.08 7.48 5.80
CA VAL A 120 6.74 6.94 7.00
C VAL A 120 6.86 5.41 6.90
N SER A 121 5.79 4.72 6.49
CA SER A 121 5.78 3.26 6.37
C SER A 121 6.83 2.74 5.40
N PHE A 122 7.00 3.38 4.24
CA PHE A 122 7.97 2.93 3.24
C PHE A 122 9.40 3.39 3.52
N ILE A 123 9.61 4.50 4.24
CA ILE A 123 10.91 4.80 4.88
C ILE A 123 11.30 3.63 5.80
N ILE A 124 10.41 3.19 6.70
CA ILE A 124 10.64 2.05 7.60
C ILE A 124 10.91 0.75 6.83
N SER A 125 10.32 0.60 5.64
CA SER A 125 10.44 -0.61 4.81
C SER A 125 11.84 -0.83 4.21
N ALA A 126 12.61 0.25 3.99
CA ALA A 126 13.88 0.19 3.28
C ALA A 126 14.86 -0.75 4.00
N ASN A 127 15.28 -1.86 3.39
CA ASN A 127 16.13 -2.90 4.01
C ASN A 127 15.57 -3.47 5.33
N ASN A 128 14.28 -3.80 5.35
CA ASN A 128 13.59 -4.32 6.53
C ASN A 128 12.67 -5.51 6.16
N ARG A 129 12.16 -6.22 7.16
CA ARG A 129 11.24 -7.37 6.97
C ARG A 129 9.82 -6.99 7.37
N ILE A 130 8.81 -7.49 6.65
CA ILE A 130 7.40 -7.15 6.88
C ILE A 130 6.98 -7.24 8.36
N PRO A 131 7.30 -8.30 9.14
CA PRO A 131 6.91 -8.35 10.55
C PRO A 131 7.50 -7.22 11.41
N MET A 132 8.73 -6.79 11.09
CA MET A 132 9.41 -5.71 11.79
C MET A 132 8.81 -4.35 11.42
N ILE A 133 8.44 -4.18 10.15
CA ILE A 133 7.75 -2.98 9.63
C ILE A 133 6.40 -2.82 10.33
N LYS A 134 5.55 -3.86 10.29
CA LYS A 134 4.23 -3.87 10.95
C LYS A 134 4.36 -3.53 12.44
N ARG A 135 5.32 -4.16 13.14
CA ARG A 135 5.55 -3.90 14.57
C ARG A 135 5.98 -2.47 14.87
N ALA A 136 6.86 -1.89 14.04
CA ALA A 136 7.31 -0.52 14.25
C ALA A 136 6.18 0.49 14.03
N ILE A 137 5.38 0.32 12.97
CA ILE A 137 4.20 1.15 12.69
C ILE A 137 3.18 1.05 13.82
N GLU A 138 2.95 -0.16 14.34
CA GLU A 138 2.03 -0.35 15.47
C GLU A 138 2.53 0.30 16.76
N LYS A 139 3.84 0.26 17.04
CA LYS A 139 4.43 0.97 18.19
C LYS A 139 4.31 2.49 18.07
N ILE A 140 4.58 3.05 16.88
CA ILE A 140 4.39 4.49 16.61
C ILE A 140 2.92 4.86 16.83
N SER A 141 2.00 4.08 16.25
CA SER A 141 0.57 4.31 16.38
C SER A 141 0.12 4.21 17.84
N LYS A 142 0.58 3.23 18.59
CA LYS A 142 0.24 3.08 20.01
C LYS A 142 0.75 4.22 20.89
N ARG A 143 1.94 4.77 20.58
CA ARG A 143 2.57 5.82 21.40
C ARG A 143 1.96 7.19 21.16
N TRP A 144 1.61 7.52 19.92
CA TRP A 144 1.17 8.87 19.56
C TRP A 144 -0.20 8.94 18.87
N GLY A 145 -0.73 7.82 18.42
CA GLY A 145 -2.03 7.74 17.77
C GLY A 145 -3.20 7.87 18.73
N LYS A 146 -4.37 8.24 18.19
CA LYS A 146 -5.62 8.29 18.97
C LYS A 146 -6.11 6.86 19.20
N LYS A 147 -6.48 6.57 20.44
CA LYS A 147 -7.16 5.32 20.79
C LYS A 147 -8.53 5.23 20.10
N VAL A 148 -8.80 4.13 19.42
CA VAL A 148 -10.10 3.75 18.85
C VAL A 148 -10.43 2.32 19.28
N GLN A 149 -11.71 2.03 19.53
CA GLN A 149 -12.12 0.73 20.09
C GLN A 149 -13.02 -0.02 19.11
N TYR A 150 -12.82 -1.33 18.99
CA TYR A 150 -13.68 -2.21 18.22
C TYR A 150 -13.72 -3.60 18.85
N LYS A 151 -14.92 -4.16 19.05
CA LYS A 151 -15.15 -5.46 19.72
C LYS A 151 -14.33 -5.60 21.01
N GLU A 152 -14.43 -4.59 21.88
CA GLU A 152 -13.74 -4.52 23.19
C GLU A 152 -12.20 -4.51 23.13
N LYS A 153 -11.59 -4.41 21.94
CA LYS A 153 -10.16 -4.30 21.75
C LYS A 153 -9.75 -2.87 21.41
N ASP A 154 -8.61 -2.47 21.94
CA ASP A 154 -8.00 -1.17 21.70
C ASP A 154 -7.13 -1.21 20.44
N TYR A 155 -7.36 -0.25 19.56
CA TYR A 155 -6.56 0.04 18.38
C TYR A 155 -6.11 1.50 18.43
N TYR A 156 -5.16 1.86 17.58
CA TYR A 156 -4.58 3.20 17.58
C TYR A 156 -4.46 3.74 16.15
N THR A 157 -4.96 4.94 15.89
CA THR A 157 -4.80 5.59 14.59
C THR A 157 -3.34 5.86 14.28
N PHE A 158 -2.99 6.06 13.01
CA PHE A 158 -1.65 6.58 12.70
C PHE A 158 -1.61 8.07 13.09
N PRO A 159 -0.55 8.56 13.77
CA PRO A 159 -0.44 9.95 14.16
C PRO A 159 -0.16 10.85 12.95
N SER A 160 -0.63 12.09 12.97
CA SER A 160 -0.28 13.10 11.98
C SER A 160 1.15 13.63 12.21
N ALA A 161 1.72 14.29 11.20
CA ALA A 161 3.01 14.97 11.34
C ALA A 161 2.99 15.99 12.50
N GLU A 162 1.87 16.70 12.69
CA GLU A 162 1.69 17.67 13.78
C GLU A 162 1.77 17.02 15.17
N ILE A 163 1.18 15.83 15.34
CA ILE A 163 1.28 15.08 16.59
C ILE A 163 2.71 14.60 16.85
N LEU A 164 3.46 14.27 15.79
CA LEU A 164 4.84 13.79 15.87
C LEU A 164 5.88 14.91 15.93
N LYS A 165 5.51 16.19 15.82
CA LYS A 165 6.47 17.30 15.66
C LYS A 165 7.53 17.37 16.77
N ASP A 166 7.13 17.05 17.99
CA ASP A 166 7.97 17.14 19.19
C ASP A 166 8.63 15.79 19.56
N CYS A 167 8.36 14.71 18.82
CA CYS A 167 9.00 13.41 19.14
C CYS A 167 10.51 13.48 18.91
N THR A 168 11.30 12.88 19.80
CA THR A 168 12.77 12.84 19.60
C THR A 168 13.17 11.69 18.68
N GLN A 169 14.41 11.74 18.16
CA GLN A 169 14.94 10.63 17.38
C GLN A 169 15.01 9.35 18.24
N GLU A 170 15.42 9.45 19.51
CA GLU A 170 15.52 8.34 20.44
C GLU A 170 14.16 7.68 20.68
N GLU A 171 13.10 8.46 20.84
CA GLU A 171 11.74 7.93 21.00
C GLU A 171 11.25 7.15 19.78
N LEU A 172 11.63 7.60 18.58
CA LEU A 172 11.38 6.86 17.33
C LEU A 172 12.22 5.57 17.29
N GLU A 173 13.48 5.59 17.72
CA GLU A 173 14.34 4.41 17.81
C GLU A 173 13.76 3.33 18.74
N GLU A 174 13.17 3.73 19.87
CA GLU A 174 12.46 2.83 20.79
C GLU A 174 11.25 2.10 20.13
N CYS A 175 10.69 2.70 19.07
CA CYS A 175 9.66 2.06 18.25
C CYS A 175 10.22 0.97 17.33
N GLY A 176 11.55 0.79 17.28
CA GLY A 176 12.20 -0.28 16.53
C GLY A 176 12.44 0.04 15.05
N VAL A 177 12.48 1.33 14.69
CA VAL A 177 12.80 1.79 13.31
C VAL A 177 14.32 1.82 13.04
N GLY A 178 15.14 1.80 14.10
CA GLY A 178 16.61 1.81 14.04
C GLY A 178 17.14 3.11 13.40
N PHE A 179 18.19 2.99 12.57
CA PHE A 179 18.83 4.14 11.89
C PHE A 179 17.88 4.99 11.02
N ARG A 180 16.66 4.52 10.76
CA ARG A 180 15.63 5.22 9.99
C ARG A 180 14.93 6.30 10.81
N ALA A 181 15.10 6.32 12.13
CA ALA A 181 14.53 7.34 13.01
C ALA A 181 14.90 8.75 12.55
N LYS A 182 16.16 8.98 12.18
CA LYS A 182 16.63 10.28 11.64
C LYS A 182 15.91 10.70 10.36
N TYR A 183 15.54 9.74 9.50
CA TYR A 183 14.82 10.02 8.25
C TYR A 183 13.37 10.40 8.52
N ILE A 184 12.72 9.68 9.45
CA ILE A 184 11.35 9.98 9.88
C ILE A 184 11.31 11.36 10.55
N LYS A 185 12.25 11.65 11.46
CA LYS A 185 12.35 12.96 12.14
C LYS A 185 12.56 14.10 11.14
N SER A 186 13.53 13.96 10.23
CA SER A 186 13.78 14.93 9.15
C SER A 186 12.54 15.12 8.27
N THR A 187 11.81 14.06 7.94
CA THR A 187 10.57 14.17 7.14
C THR A 187 9.48 14.95 7.89
N ILE A 188 9.32 14.72 9.19
CA ILE A 188 8.37 15.47 10.02
C ILE A 188 8.77 16.95 10.06
N GLU A 189 10.05 17.25 10.30
CA GLU A 189 10.56 18.63 10.30
C GLU A 189 10.35 19.32 8.96
N ASP A 190 10.56 18.60 7.84
CA ASP A 190 10.36 19.15 6.51
C ASP A 190 8.90 19.53 6.26
N ILE A 191 7.95 18.71 6.72
CA ILE A 191 6.51 18.97 6.61
C ILE A 191 6.10 20.17 7.48
N ILE A 192 6.57 20.20 8.74
CA ILE A 192 6.09 21.19 9.71
C ILE A 192 6.76 22.56 9.51
N TYR A 193 8.05 22.58 9.19
CA TYR A 193 8.87 23.78 9.23
C TYR A 193 9.48 24.19 7.88
N ASN A 194 9.76 23.24 6.98
CA ASN A 194 10.48 23.52 5.73
C ASN A 194 9.60 23.49 4.47
N GLY A 195 8.28 23.40 4.63
CA GLY A 195 7.30 23.55 3.54
C GLY A 195 7.13 22.35 2.61
N LEU A 196 7.57 21.15 3.02
CA LEU A 196 7.27 19.92 2.28
C LEU A 196 5.75 19.67 2.25
N ASN A 197 5.15 19.78 1.07
CA ASN A 197 3.71 19.63 0.88
C ASN A 197 3.40 18.35 0.07
N LEU A 198 2.88 17.32 0.74
CA LEU A 198 2.55 16.04 0.11
C LEU A 198 1.35 16.12 -0.85
N ASP A 199 0.40 17.02 -0.62
CA ASP A 199 -0.74 17.23 -1.52
C ASP A 199 -0.30 17.87 -2.84
N TYR A 200 0.63 18.83 -2.76
CA TYR A 200 1.29 19.39 -3.94
C TYR A 200 2.03 18.30 -4.72
N ILE A 201 2.88 17.51 -4.05
CA ILE A 201 3.63 16.41 -4.70
C ILE A 201 2.68 15.39 -5.34
N LYS A 202 1.55 15.08 -4.69
CA LYS A 202 0.52 14.20 -5.24
C LYS A 202 -0.15 14.77 -6.49
N SER A 203 -0.26 16.09 -6.60
CA SER A 203 -0.89 16.77 -7.75
C SER A 203 -0.03 16.78 -9.02
N LEU A 204 1.29 16.63 -8.88
CA LEU A 204 2.24 16.61 -10.00
C LEU A 204 2.05 15.41 -10.92
N ASP A 205 2.63 15.42 -12.12
CA ASP A 205 2.67 14.22 -12.97
C ASP A 205 3.54 13.11 -12.37
N ASP A 206 3.46 11.91 -12.94
CA ASP A 206 4.16 10.73 -12.42
C ASP A 206 5.69 10.93 -12.29
N ASP A 207 6.35 11.58 -13.24
CA ASP A 207 7.80 11.74 -13.24
C ASP A 207 8.25 12.87 -12.29
N GLU A 208 7.51 13.97 -12.23
CA GLU A 208 7.75 15.05 -11.29
C GLU A 208 7.47 14.61 -9.85
N CYS A 209 6.36 13.91 -9.61
CA CYS A 209 6.04 13.30 -8.32
C CYS A 209 7.17 12.39 -7.83
N HIS A 210 7.69 11.51 -8.70
CA HIS A 210 8.81 10.63 -8.39
C HIS A 210 10.10 11.38 -8.03
N LYS A 211 10.40 12.48 -8.73
CA LYS A 211 11.58 13.33 -8.45
C LYS A 211 11.44 14.07 -7.13
N GLU A 212 10.28 14.67 -6.86
CA GLU A 212 10.05 15.41 -5.61
C GLU A 212 10.09 14.49 -4.39
N LEU A 213 9.50 13.29 -4.48
CA LEU A 213 9.56 12.31 -3.38
C LEU A 213 10.99 11.91 -3.02
N GLN A 214 11.91 11.83 -3.99
CA GLN A 214 13.32 11.48 -3.74
C GLN A 214 14.12 12.57 -3.02
N LYS A 215 13.57 13.78 -2.88
CA LYS A 215 14.18 14.83 -2.04
C LYS A 215 14.00 14.55 -0.54
N ILE A 216 13.04 13.70 -0.18
CA ILE A 216 12.79 13.31 1.21
C ILE A 216 13.91 12.39 1.70
N SER A 217 14.46 12.70 2.87
CA SER A 217 15.55 11.91 3.47
C SER A 217 15.13 10.45 3.66
N GLY A 218 15.94 9.51 3.17
CA GLY A 218 15.65 8.07 3.23
C GLY A 218 14.73 7.54 2.11
N VAL A 219 14.28 8.38 1.19
CA VAL A 219 13.46 7.99 0.04
C VAL A 219 14.30 7.86 -1.24
N GLY A 220 14.65 6.63 -1.60
CA GLY A 220 15.27 6.31 -2.90
C GLY A 220 14.25 5.96 -3.99
N PRO A 221 14.70 5.63 -5.23
CA PRO A 221 13.81 5.38 -6.37
C PRO A 221 12.69 4.37 -6.11
N LYS A 222 13.00 3.22 -5.48
CA LYS A 222 12.01 2.19 -5.15
C LYS A 222 10.99 2.68 -4.13
N VAL A 223 11.46 3.39 -3.09
CA VAL A 223 10.60 3.90 -2.02
C VAL A 223 9.67 4.99 -2.57
N ALA A 224 10.18 5.88 -3.43
CA ALA A 224 9.38 6.87 -4.14
C ALA A 224 8.29 6.23 -5.00
N ASP A 225 8.63 5.20 -5.81
CA ASP A 225 7.63 4.47 -6.60
C ASP A 225 6.55 3.83 -5.71
N CYS A 226 6.92 3.24 -4.56
CA CYS A 226 5.93 2.70 -3.63
C CYS A 226 5.00 3.80 -3.08
N ILE A 227 5.55 4.95 -2.67
CA ILE A 227 4.75 6.04 -2.12
C ILE A 227 3.76 6.56 -3.17
N MET A 228 4.24 6.94 -4.35
CA MET A 228 3.38 7.51 -5.38
C MET A 228 2.32 6.53 -5.90
N LEU A 229 2.61 5.22 -5.91
CA LEU A 229 1.65 4.19 -6.29
C LEU A 229 0.55 4.02 -5.24
N PHE A 230 0.94 3.87 -3.97
CA PHE A 230 0.03 3.45 -2.89
C PHE A 230 -0.74 4.60 -2.21
N SER A 231 -0.34 5.86 -2.42
CA SER A 231 -1.07 7.01 -1.86
C SER A 231 -1.38 8.14 -2.84
N MET A 232 -0.72 8.16 -4.01
CA MET A 232 -0.83 9.26 -5.00
C MET A 232 -1.35 8.83 -6.37
N GLN A 233 -1.69 7.54 -6.54
CA GLN A 233 -2.33 6.98 -7.73
C GLN A 233 -1.52 7.19 -9.03
N LYS A 234 -0.19 7.24 -8.92
CA LYS A 234 0.72 7.34 -10.08
C LYS A 234 1.04 5.95 -10.62
N TYR A 235 0.17 5.45 -11.49
CA TYR A 235 0.17 4.06 -11.93
C TYR A 235 1.30 3.69 -12.89
N SER A 236 2.04 4.66 -13.44
CA SER A 236 3.26 4.36 -14.20
C SER A 236 4.46 4.00 -13.31
N ALA A 237 4.33 4.09 -11.98
CA ALA A 237 5.35 3.66 -11.03
C ALA A 237 5.72 2.19 -11.20
N PHE A 238 6.98 1.83 -10.99
CA PHE A 238 7.44 0.44 -11.07
C PHE A 238 8.48 0.15 -9.96
N PRO A 239 8.04 -0.03 -8.70
CA PRO A 239 8.96 -0.24 -7.59
C PRO A 239 9.79 -1.52 -7.76
N VAL A 240 11.11 -1.39 -7.97
CA VAL A 240 12.00 -2.55 -8.14
C VAL A 240 12.73 -2.86 -6.83
N ASP A 241 12.32 -3.93 -6.18
CA ASP A 241 13.03 -4.55 -5.05
C ASP A 241 13.70 -5.86 -5.46
N VAL A 242 14.18 -6.64 -4.49
CA VAL A 242 14.81 -7.95 -4.76
C VAL A 242 13.84 -8.95 -5.38
N TRP A 243 12.55 -8.94 -5.02
CA TRP A 243 11.56 -9.88 -5.54
C TRP A 243 11.15 -9.52 -6.96
N VAL A 244 10.90 -8.23 -7.22
CA VAL A 244 10.62 -7.74 -8.58
C VAL A 244 11.83 -7.96 -9.48
N LYS A 245 13.06 -7.67 -9.01
CA LYS A 245 14.27 -7.99 -9.78
C LYS A 245 14.31 -9.47 -10.18
N ARG A 246 14.07 -10.40 -9.24
CA ARG A 246 14.05 -11.84 -9.51
C ARG A 246 12.93 -12.23 -10.49
N ALA A 247 11.72 -11.70 -10.32
CA ALA A 247 10.63 -11.91 -11.28
C ALA A 247 11.01 -11.42 -12.68
N MET A 248 11.58 -10.22 -12.79
CA MET A 248 11.96 -9.66 -14.08
C MET A 248 13.07 -10.47 -14.76
N GLN A 249 14.03 -11.00 -14.00
CA GLN A 249 15.06 -11.89 -14.52
C GLN A 249 14.52 -13.27 -14.90
N HIS A 250 13.58 -13.81 -14.12
CA HIS A 250 12.97 -15.11 -14.37
C HIS A 250 12.05 -15.11 -15.61
N PHE A 251 11.20 -14.09 -15.73
CA PHE A 251 10.19 -14.03 -16.79
C PHE A 251 10.73 -13.39 -18.06
N TYR A 252 11.37 -12.22 -17.95
CA TYR A 252 11.76 -11.42 -19.11
C TYR A 252 13.21 -11.66 -19.55
N LEU A 253 13.89 -12.67 -18.97
CA LEU A 253 15.30 -12.97 -19.17
C LEU A 253 16.18 -11.72 -19.09
N ALA A 254 15.77 -10.77 -18.25
CA ALA A 254 16.48 -9.52 -18.10
C ALA A 254 17.92 -9.85 -17.66
N PRO A 255 18.96 -9.36 -18.37
CA PRO A 255 20.33 -9.56 -17.92
C PRO A 255 20.50 -8.98 -16.51
N ASP A 256 21.54 -9.36 -15.78
CA ASP A 256 21.82 -8.75 -14.47
C ASP A 256 22.21 -7.28 -14.66
N VAL A 257 21.18 -6.42 -14.71
CA VAL A 257 21.27 -4.99 -14.96
C VAL A 257 20.92 -4.22 -13.70
N SER A 258 21.31 -2.95 -13.69
CA SER A 258 20.99 -2.05 -12.58
C SER A 258 19.48 -1.95 -12.36
N LEU A 259 19.06 -1.72 -11.10
CA LEU A 259 17.65 -1.56 -10.73
C LEU A 259 16.96 -0.46 -11.56
N LYS A 260 17.70 0.60 -11.91
CA LYS A 260 17.21 1.67 -12.79
C LYS A 260 16.80 1.13 -14.17
N LYS A 261 17.64 0.32 -14.81
CA LYS A 261 17.33 -0.28 -16.13
C LYS A 261 16.11 -1.22 -16.05
N ILE A 262 15.97 -1.97 -14.95
CA ILE A 262 14.79 -2.83 -14.72
C ILE A 262 13.54 -1.97 -14.57
N ARG A 263 13.62 -0.87 -13.81
CA ARG A 263 12.52 0.08 -13.65
C ARG A 263 12.10 0.66 -15.00
N ASP A 264 13.05 1.18 -15.77
CA ASP A 264 12.79 1.80 -17.07
C ASP A 264 12.16 0.79 -18.06
N PHE A 265 12.67 -0.45 -18.08
CA PHE A 265 12.09 -1.53 -18.89
C PHE A 265 10.65 -1.84 -18.47
N GLY A 266 10.40 -2.06 -17.17
CA GLY A 266 9.06 -2.35 -16.65
C GLY A 266 8.08 -1.22 -16.94
N ARG A 267 8.51 0.04 -16.78
CA ARG A 267 7.67 1.20 -17.13
C ARG A 267 7.33 1.23 -18.61
N ASN A 268 8.30 1.01 -19.50
CA ASN A 268 8.07 1.03 -20.95
C ASN A 268 7.14 -0.11 -21.40
N GLN A 269 7.30 -1.30 -20.82
CA GLN A 269 6.53 -2.48 -21.20
C GLN A 269 5.07 -2.40 -20.74
N PHE A 270 4.82 -1.85 -19.55
CA PHE A 270 3.52 -1.94 -18.90
C PHE A 270 2.76 -0.60 -18.78
N ASN A 271 3.29 0.49 -19.35
CA ASN A 271 2.62 1.79 -19.35
C ASN A 271 1.19 1.67 -19.93
N PRO A 272 0.15 2.30 -19.34
CA PRO A 272 0.14 3.12 -18.12
C PRO A 272 -0.11 2.35 -16.82
N PHE A 273 -0.11 1.01 -16.85
CA PHE A 273 -0.48 0.14 -15.75
C PHE A 273 0.71 -0.53 -15.04
N SER A 274 1.90 0.06 -15.13
CA SER A 274 3.15 -0.48 -14.59
C SER A 274 3.06 -0.87 -13.12
N GLY A 275 2.41 -0.07 -12.29
CA GLY A 275 2.24 -0.34 -10.87
C GLY A 275 1.40 -1.59 -10.61
N PHE A 276 0.37 -1.84 -11.42
CA PHE A 276 -0.43 -3.06 -11.32
C PHE A 276 0.38 -4.29 -11.73
N ALA A 277 1.10 -4.23 -12.86
CA ALA A 277 1.95 -5.32 -13.31
C ALA A 277 3.02 -5.65 -12.25
N GLN A 278 3.67 -4.63 -11.70
CA GLN A 278 4.64 -4.80 -10.62
C GLN A 278 4.02 -5.49 -9.39
N GLN A 279 2.79 -5.12 -9.02
CA GLN A 279 2.12 -5.68 -7.85
C GLN A 279 1.83 -7.18 -8.00
N TYR A 280 1.39 -7.62 -9.18
CA TYR A 280 1.23 -9.04 -9.49
C TYR A 280 2.56 -9.79 -9.45
N LEU A 281 3.59 -9.25 -10.10
CA LEU A 281 4.93 -9.85 -10.15
C LEU A 281 5.54 -9.99 -8.75
N PHE A 282 5.45 -8.94 -7.93
CA PHE A 282 5.96 -8.96 -6.56
C PHE A 282 5.25 -10.01 -5.71
N TYR A 283 3.92 -10.04 -5.75
CA TYR A 283 3.14 -10.97 -4.95
C TYR A 283 3.46 -12.42 -5.34
N TYR A 284 3.44 -12.72 -6.64
CA TYR A 284 3.79 -14.04 -7.15
C TYR A 284 5.21 -14.46 -6.76
N ALA A 285 6.20 -13.59 -6.98
CA ALA A 285 7.59 -13.92 -6.72
C ALA A 285 7.89 -14.18 -5.24
N ARG A 286 7.29 -13.38 -4.36
CA ARG A 286 7.49 -13.49 -2.91
C ARG A 286 6.82 -14.73 -2.34
N GLU A 287 5.55 -14.97 -2.67
CA GLU A 287 4.79 -16.12 -2.13
C GLU A 287 5.34 -17.46 -2.66
N ASN A 288 5.84 -17.49 -3.89
CA ASN A 288 6.47 -18.69 -4.46
C ASN A 288 7.97 -18.78 -4.15
N ASN A 289 8.53 -17.84 -3.37
CA ASN A 289 9.94 -17.78 -3.00
C ASN A 289 10.88 -17.96 -4.21
N ILE A 290 10.60 -17.27 -5.32
CA ILE A 290 11.39 -17.41 -6.55
C ILE A 290 12.86 -17.11 -6.24
N ARG A 291 13.72 -18.03 -6.68
CA ARG A 291 15.17 -17.92 -6.63
C ARG A 291 15.71 -17.90 -8.06
N LEU A 292 16.85 -17.24 -8.22
CA LEU A 292 17.64 -17.32 -9.44
C LEU A 292 18.56 -18.54 -9.37
#